data_AF-A0A542ZF69-F1
#
_entry.id   AF-A0A542ZF69-F1
#
_cell.length_a   1.000
_cell.length_b   1.000
_cell.length_c   1.000
_cell.angle_alpha   90.00
_cell.angle_beta   90.00
_cell.angle_gamma   90.00
#
_symmetry.space_group_name_H-M   'P 1'
#
loop_
_entity.id
_entity.type
_entity.pdbx_description
1 polymer ?
#
loop_
_entity_poly.entity_id
_entity_poly.type
_entity_poly.pdbx_seq_one_letter_code
_entity_poly.pdbx_strand_id
1 'polypeptide(L)'
;MTGEEIRPTGEQAQLKLPAVGAGRWRVRTETASYDLDLDAGTARRAPLPVPMEDSGWAPVADLRRDEEAIPLIWVLRCRVGESMLLALDLRGDGVITFRATTPVVLIVRIDD
;
A
#
# COMPACT_ATOMS: atom_id res chain seq x y z
N MET A 1 -25.30 -0.57 -35.18
CA MET A 1 -24.97 -0.14 -33.81
C MET A 1 -24.70 -1.38 -32.99
N THR A 2 -23.44 -1.75 -32.88
CA THR A 2 -22.96 -2.93 -32.15
C THR A 2 -21.91 -2.42 -31.19
N GLY A 3 -22.21 -2.46 -29.90
CA GLY A 3 -21.27 -2.10 -28.83
C GLY A 3 -20.15 -3.13 -28.76
N GLU A 4 -18.92 -2.65 -28.67
CA GLU A 4 -17.73 -3.48 -28.60
C GLU A 4 -17.50 -3.94 -27.15
N GLU A 5 -17.52 -5.25 -26.95
CA GLU A 5 -17.26 -5.94 -25.69
C GLU A 5 -15.75 -5.97 -25.44
N ILE A 6 -15.27 -5.18 -24.48
CA ILE A 6 -13.86 -5.21 -24.06
C ILE A 6 -13.68 -6.34 -23.04
N ARG A 7 -12.98 -7.41 -23.43
CA ARG A 7 -12.50 -8.47 -22.53
C ARG A 7 -11.10 -8.12 -22.00
N PRO A 8 -10.80 -8.41 -20.72
CA PRO A 8 -9.48 -8.15 -20.17
C PRO A 8 -8.49 -9.12 -20.82
N THR A 9 -7.67 -8.59 -21.72
CA THR A 9 -6.52 -9.30 -22.27
C THR A 9 -5.35 -9.03 -21.34
N GLY A 10 -4.59 -10.06 -20.99
CA GLY A 10 -3.57 -10.05 -19.93
C GLY A 10 -2.33 -9.20 -20.25
N GLU A 11 -2.51 -7.88 -20.32
CA GLU A 11 -1.43 -6.91 -20.34
C GLU A 11 -1.54 -6.08 -19.07
N GLN A 12 -0.50 -6.14 -18.24
CA GLN A 12 -0.44 -5.43 -16.97
C GLN A 12 -0.67 -3.94 -17.24
N ALA A 13 -1.81 -3.42 -16.78
CA ALA A 13 -2.05 -1.99 -16.72
C ALA A 13 -1.07 -1.38 -15.69
N GLN A 14 0.17 -1.16 -16.11
CA GLN A 14 1.15 -0.42 -15.35
C GLN A 14 0.78 1.06 -15.44
N LEU A 15 -0.12 1.47 -14.54
CA LEU A 15 -0.36 2.88 -14.29
C LEU A 15 0.89 3.44 -13.60
N LYS A 16 1.82 4.01 -14.37
CA LYS A 16 2.93 4.81 -13.83
C LYS A 16 2.35 6.09 -13.23
N LEU A 17 2.23 6.12 -11.91
CA LEU A 17 1.99 7.36 -11.15
C LEU A 17 3.32 8.11 -10.92
N PRO A 18 3.29 9.43 -10.74
CA PRO A 18 4.47 10.29 -10.86
C PRO A 18 5.53 10.00 -9.79
N ALA A 19 6.77 10.26 -10.18
CA ALA A 19 8.01 10.07 -9.43
C ALA A 19 7.97 10.73 -8.04
N VAL A 20 7.53 9.98 -7.04
CA VAL A 20 7.94 10.22 -5.66
C VAL A 20 9.29 9.53 -5.52
N GLY A 21 10.33 10.35 -5.42
CA GLY A 21 11.72 9.92 -5.55
C GLY A 21 12.19 8.94 -4.49
N ALA A 22 13.37 8.38 -4.76
CA ALA A 22 14.23 7.65 -3.84
C ALA A 22 14.17 8.17 -2.39
N GLY A 23 14.41 7.27 -1.45
CA GLY A 23 14.42 7.53 -0.02
C GLY A 23 13.29 6.85 0.75
N ARG A 24 13.22 7.22 2.03
CA ARG A 24 12.32 6.63 3.01
C ARG A 24 11.13 7.54 3.29
N TRP A 25 9.97 6.94 3.42
CA TRP A 25 8.71 7.63 3.59
C TRP A 25 7.88 6.96 4.68
N ARG A 26 7.19 7.76 5.49
CA ARG A 26 6.13 7.29 6.37
C ARG A 26 4.78 7.71 5.82
N VAL A 27 3.93 6.72 5.58
CA VAL A 27 2.56 6.90 5.10
C VAL A 27 1.61 6.48 6.21
N ARG A 28 0.79 7.41 6.70
CA ARG A 28 -0.27 7.09 7.65
C ARG A 28 -1.58 6.92 6.91
N THR A 29 -2.29 5.84 7.20
CA THR A 29 -3.68 5.62 6.81
C THR A 29 -4.57 5.74 8.04
N GLU A 30 -5.89 5.65 7.86
CA GLU A 30 -6.83 5.73 8.97
C GLU A 30 -6.57 4.69 10.06
N THR A 31 -6.03 3.52 9.70
CA THR A 31 -5.91 2.36 10.60
C THR A 31 -4.47 1.82 10.76
N ALA A 32 -3.49 2.39 10.06
CA ALA A 32 -2.11 1.92 10.13
C ALA A 32 -1.10 3.01 9.75
N SER A 33 0.15 2.82 10.16
CA SER A 33 1.30 3.51 9.58
C SER A 33 2.13 2.54 8.76
N TYR A 34 2.68 3.03 7.67
CA TYR A 34 3.58 2.29 6.79
C TYR A 34 4.90 3.04 6.72
N ASP A 35 6.00 2.35 6.99
CA ASP A 35 7.33 2.80 6.61
C ASP A 35 7.67 2.17 5.26
N LEU A 36 7.80 3.00 4.23
CA LEU A 36 8.18 2.62 2.88
C LEU A 36 9.62 3.06 2.64
N ASP A 37 10.52 2.10 2.46
CA ASP A 37 11.90 2.36 2.07
C ASP A 37 12.02 2.04 0.58
N LEU A 38 12.01 3.09 -0.25
CA LEU A 38 12.06 2.93 -1.71
C LEU A 38 13.47 2.65 -2.21
N ASP A 39 14.50 2.92 -1.40
CA ASP A 39 15.90 2.64 -1.74
C ASP A 39 16.25 1.18 -1.45
N ALA A 40 15.82 0.68 -0.30
CA ALA A 40 15.98 -0.72 0.07
C ALA A 40 14.92 -1.64 -0.57
N GLY A 41 13.85 -1.08 -1.13
CA GLY A 41 12.75 -1.85 -1.70
C GLY A 41 11.98 -2.63 -0.63
N THR A 42 11.67 -1.99 0.50
CA THR A 42 10.92 -2.63 1.60
C THR A 42 9.74 -1.80 2.07
N ALA A 43 8.74 -2.50 2.63
CA ALA A 43 7.62 -1.89 3.32
C ALA A 43 7.46 -2.54 4.69
N ARG A 44 7.12 -1.75 5.71
CA ARG A 44 6.74 -2.25 7.02
C ARG A 44 5.44 -1.60 7.43
N ARG A 45 4.46 -2.40 7.89
CA ARG A 45 3.19 -1.90 8.44
C ARG A 45 3.23 -1.96 9.97
N ALA A 46 2.82 -0.89 10.63
CA ALA A 46 2.47 -0.88 12.04
C ALA A 46 0.98 -0.54 12.17
N PRO A 47 0.14 -1.43 12.74
CA PRO A 47 -1.26 -1.10 13.00
C PRO A 47 -1.37 0.08 13.98
N LEU A 48 -2.36 0.96 13.79
CA LEU A 48 -2.67 2.00 14.77
C LEU A 48 -3.70 1.47 15.76
N PRO A 49 -3.59 1.79 17.06
CA PRO A 49 -4.66 1.53 18.00
C PRO A 49 -5.85 2.43 17.63
N VAL A 50 -6.93 1.86 17.10
CA VAL A 50 -8.21 2.56 17.00
C VAL A 50 -9.02 2.30 18.27
N PRO A 51 -9.64 3.35 18.86
CA PRO A 51 -10.60 3.16 19.94
C PRO A 51 -11.75 2.27 19.45
N MET A 52 -12.03 1.20 20.19
CA MET A 52 -13.00 0.16 19.83
C MET A 52 -14.47 0.64 19.83
N GLU A 53 -14.75 1.89 20.19
CA GLU A 53 -16.07 2.23 20.74
C GLU A 53 -17.08 2.90 19.80
N ASP A 54 -16.76 3.37 18.59
CA ASP A 54 -17.82 4.09 17.83
C ASP A 54 -17.70 4.16 16.29
N SER A 55 -16.74 3.47 15.69
CA SER A 55 -16.67 3.43 14.23
C SER A 55 -17.26 2.13 13.72
N GLY A 56 -18.35 2.18 12.96
CA GLY A 56 -18.85 1.06 12.12
C GLY A 56 -17.87 0.62 11.01
N TRP A 57 -16.57 0.88 11.22
CA TRP A 57 -15.45 0.49 10.39
C TRP A 57 -14.93 -0.85 10.87
N ALA A 58 -14.53 -1.69 9.92
CA ALA A 58 -14.01 -3.02 10.19
C ALA A 58 -12.85 -2.95 11.21
N PRO A 59 -12.80 -3.87 12.19
CA PRO A 59 -11.71 -3.95 13.17
C PRO A 59 -10.35 -3.93 12.47
N VAL A 60 -9.34 -3.38 13.14
CA VAL A 60 -7.95 -3.43 12.64
C VAL A 60 -7.64 -4.87 12.28
N ALA A 61 -7.44 -5.14 11.00
CA ALA A 61 -7.02 -6.46 10.59
C ALA A 61 -5.61 -6.70 11.14
N ASP A 62 -5.47 -7.73 11.96
CA ASP A 62 -4.18 -8.35 12.28
C ASP A 62 -3.65 -8.97 11.01
N LEU A 63 -2.74 -8.26 10.33
CA LEU A 63 -2.20 -8.75 9.08
C LEU A 63 -0.95 -9.57 9.37
N ARG A 64 -0.79 -10.63 8.58
CA ARG A 64 0.41 -11.46 8.60
C ARG A 64 1.63 -10.55 8.37
N ARG A 65 2.64 -10.66 9.26
CA ARG A 65 3.90 -9.90 9.24
C ARG A 65 3.75 -8.39 9.48
N ASP A 66 2.80 -7.99 10.33
CA ASP A 66 2.88 -6.65 10.91
C ASP A 66 4.20 -6.47 11.67
N GLU A 67 4.72 -5.24 11.65
CA GLU A 67 6.01 -4.82 12.22
C GLU A 67 7.27 -5.41 11.56
N GLU A 68 7.12 -6.33 10.62
CA GLU A 68 8.22 -6.86 9.82
C GLU A 68 8.42 -6.05 8.53
N ALA A 69 9.68 -5.88 8.12
CA ALA A 69 10.01 -5.37 6.80
C ALA A 69 9.82 -6.48 5.76
N ILE A 70 8.97 -6.22 4.77
CA ILE A 70 8.66 -7.13 3.67
C ILE A 70 9.11 -6.53 2.34
N PRO A 71 9.52 -7.36 1.36
CA PRO A 71 9.84 -6.89 0.01
C PRO A 71 8.71 -6.07 -0.62
N LEU A 72 9.04 -4.83 -1.01
CA LEU A 72 8.18 -3.91 -1.73
C LEU A 72 8.57 -3.91 -3.20
N ILE A 73 7.65 -4.38 -4.05
CA ILE A 73 7.89 -4.45 -5.49
C ILE A 73 7.51 -3.13 -6.14
N TRP A 74 6.28 -2.65 -5.87
CA TRP A 74 5.80 -1.37 -6.38
C TRP A 74 4.83 -0.66 -5.43
N VAL A 75 4.88 0.66 -5.43
CA VAL A 75 3.80 1.52 -4.94
C VAL A 75 2.95 1.91 -6.14
N LEU A 76 1.78 1.28 -6.29
CA LEU A 76 0.90 1.49 -7.44
C LEU A 76 0.01 2.71 -7.29
N ARG A 77 -0.33 3.08 -6.05
CA ARG A 77 -1.10 4.29 -5.71
C ARG A 77 -0.77 4.70 -4.29
N CYS A 78 -0.45 5.97 -4.08
CA CYS A 78 -0.29 6.55 -2.74
C CYS A 78 -0.61 8.05 -2.80
N ARG A 79 -1.80 8.43 -2.31
CA ARG A 79 -2.27 9.81 -2.32
C ARG A 79 -3.20 10.04 -1.14
N VAL A 80 -3.02 11.17 -0.45
CA VAL A 80 -3.90 11.57 0.66
C VAL A 80 -5.36 11.64 0.19
N GLY A 81 -6.26 11.06 0.99
CA GLY A 81 -7.69 10.93 0.69
C GLY A 81 -8.08 9.69 -0.11
N GLU A 82 -7.11 8.93 -0.63
CA GLU A 82 -7.36 7.71 -1.41
C GLU A 82 -6.73 6.47 -0.74
N SER A 83 -7.30 5.29 -0.99
CA SER A 83 -6.66 4.03 -0.61
C SER A 83 -5.29 3.89 -1.27
N MET A 84 -4.28 3.54 -0.49
CA MET A 84 -2.96 3.16 -1.01
C MET A 84 -3.04 1.76 -1.60
N LEU A 85 -2.31 1.51 -2.69
CA LEU A 85 -2.18 0.20 -3.32
C LEU A 85 -0.70 -0.17 -3.45
N LEU A 86 -0.32 -1.28 -2.83
CA LEU A 86 1.04 -1.82 -2.83
C LEU A 86 1.09 -3.17 -3.54
N ALA A 87 2.19 -3.44 -4.23
CA ALA A 87 2.59 -4.76 -4.70
C ALA A 87 3.77 -5.25 -3.85
N LEU A 88 3.59 -6.39 -3.17
CA LEU A 88 4.49 -6.91 -2.15
C LEU A 88 4.85 -8.36 -2.46
N ASP A 89 6.05 -8.80 -2.15
CA ASP A 89 6.36 -10.22 -2.06
C ASP A 89 6.40 -10.63 -0.58
N LEU A 90 5.26 -11.09 -0.07
CA LEU A 90 5.12 -11.46 1.35
C LEU A 90 5.87 -12.74 1.72
N ARG A 91 6.22 -13.57 0.73
CA ARG A 91 6.77 -14.91 0.95
C ARG A 91 8.27 -14.97 0.65
N GLY A 92 8.77 -14.05 -0.17
CA GLY A 92 10.13 -14.09 -0.71
C GLY A 92 10.29 -15.11 -1.84
N ASP A 93 9.18 -15.59 -2.42
CA ASP A 93 9.15 -16.61 -3.48
C ASP A 93 8.81 -16.02 -4.86
N GLY A 94 8.71 -14.70 -4.97
CA GLY A 94 8.35 -13.98 -6.19
C GLY A 94 6.85 -13.91 -6.45
N VAL A 95 5.98 -14.51 -5.62
CA VAL A 95 4.53 -14.40 -5.78
C VAL A 95 4.04 -13.05 -5.26
N ILE A 96 3.56 -12.22 -6.18
CA ILE A 96 3.08 -10.87 -5.88
C ILE A 96 1.74 -10.92 -5.13
N THR A 97 1.69 -10.23 -4.00
CA THR A 97 0.47 -9.90 -3.25
C THR A 97 0.14 -8.43 -3.42
N PHE A 98 -1.09 -8.12 -3.84
CA PHE A 98 -1.60 -6.75 -3.83
C PHE A 98 -2.27 -6.44 -2.50
N ARG A 99 -1.94 -5.29 -1.92
CA ARG A 99 -2.53 -4.81 -0.66
C ARG A 99 -3.14 -3.42 -0.86
N ALA A 100 -4.45 -3.33 -0.68
CA ALA A 100 -5.18 -2.07 -0.57
C ALA A 100 -5.30 -1.67 0.90
N THR A 101 -5.22 -0.37 1.19
CA THR A 101 -5.37 0.17 2.54
C THR A 101 -6.65 0.97 2.71
N THR A 102 -6.96 1.33 3.95
CA THR A 102 -7.82 2.50 4.22
C THR A 102 -7.20 3.77 3.62
N PRO A 103 -7.99 4.83 3.38
CA PRO A 103 -7.49 6.11 2.88
C PRO A 103 -6.21 6.59 3.58
N VAL A 104 -5.27 7.11 2.78
CA VAL A 104 -4.07 7.77 3.29
C VAL A 104 -4.48 9.11 3.91
N VAL A 105 -3.98 9.39 5.10
CA VAL A 105 -4.24 10.65 5.81
C VAL A 105 -3.00 11.55 5.90
N LEU A 106 -1.79 10.99 5.78
CA LEU A 106 -0.54 11.73 5.85
C LEU A 106 0.57 11.01 5.09
N ILE A 107 1.43 11.76 4.41
CA ILE A 107 2.66 11.28 3.80
C ILE A 107 3.79 12.20 4.26
N VAL A 108 4.84 11.65 4.85
CA VAL A 108 6.04 12.40 5.24
C VAL A 108 7.28 11.68 4.75
N ARG A 109 8.28 12.44 4.29
CA ARG A 109 9.61 11.90 4.06
C ARG A 109 10.30 11.71 5.41
N ILE A 110 11.08 10.64 5.54
CA ILE A 110 11.98 10.42 6.66
C ILE A 110 13.37 10.63 6.09
N ASP A 111 14.00 11.74 6.44
CA ASP A 111 15.42 11.94 6.24
C ASP A 111 16.12 11.41 7.51
N ASP A 112 17.12 10.54 7.34
CA ASP A 112 17.99 10.11 8.45
C ASP A 112 18.98 11.21 8.83
#